data_AF-A0AA92TXG6-F1
#
_entry.id   AF-A0AA92TXG6-F1
#
_cell.length_a   1.000
_cell.length_b   1.000
_cell.length_c   1.000
_cell.angle_alpha   90.00
_cell.angle_beta   90.00
_cell.angle_gamma   90.00
#
_symmetry.space_group_name_H-M   'P 1'
#
loop_
_entity.id
_entity.type
_entity.pdbx_description
1 polymer ?
#
loop_
_entity_poly.entity_id
_entity_poly.type
_entity_poly.pdbx_seq_one_letter_code
_entity_poly.pdbx_strand_id
1 'polypeptide(L)'
;MKKISTFAALLLMAAAAMFSTSCENDNINPYDYVNNGGNGNGNGSNGNQGSENAFTTKVAEYPAGSVVWTKDTTLSQSVEIPVGASLYIEPGVTVTCKSEVQVPVEIVVLGNLYCLGTAEKPVVFTSDTRKPADWGGIICGYNSEEVVLNHVDVGYAGATPTESSASFQNKLFKTTIDGGVPAFHFCNVNGKFVMANSFFHDNYNDQTYFTGGNGVIINNIFADSGNAADGGEAINVKAGCKLDVANNIIYNACTNAFKLSNAGNSEVIPLSEMTVYNNTIVNCGWRRSKNKKGGSVWVEKAAKPVFVNNLIYDSRFGLKQPKKDGVDMEHSRLTPNYYFASTETGVAQMAKAAELGIWFDTDIKSSVAGQLNPLFKNFKQSEKMNINCEIDKVENGAPLAFDKSWNFDYQAGSPALSGGVTDFTPLFPSGLPFFGMKQVNFLDKNNDQNYYFAAPLPSARFGARL
;
A
#
# COMPACT_ATOMS: atom_id res chain seq x y z
N MET A 1 -20.20 -80.82 20.63
CA MET A 1 -20.27 -79.46 21.23
C MET A 1 -20.81 -78.54 20.15
N LYS A 2 -22.12 -78.23 20.23
CA LYS A 2 -22.74 -76.90 20.50
C LYS A 2 -22.61 -75.91 19.32
N LYS A 3 -23.73 -75.26 19.00
CA LYS A 3 -24.14 -74.88 17.62
C LYS A 3 -23.73 -73.47 17.17
N ILE A 4 -23.79 -73.29 15.86
CA ILE A 4 -23.57 -72.07 15.06
C ILE A 4 -24.78 -71.13 15.08
N SER A 5 -24.51 -69.81 15.17
CA SER A 5 -25.36 -68.65 14.78
C SER A 5 -24.54 -67.35 14.97
N THR A 6 -24.71 -66.21 14.26
CA THR A 6 -25.31 -65.84 12.95
C THR A 6 -24.66 -64.52 12.47
N PHE A 7 -24.87 -64.10 11.21
CA PHE A 7 -24.43 -62.85 10.57
C PHE A 7 -24.48 -61.53 11.40
N ALA A 8 -23.45 -60.69 11.23
CA ALA A 8 -23.48 -59.21 11.23
C ALA A 8 -22.27 -58.72 10.37
N ALA A 9 -22.47 -58.07 9.21
CA ALA A 9 -22.71 -56.63 9.01
C ALA A 9 -21.52 -55.75 9.45
N LEU A 10 -20.66 -55.26 8.53
CA LEU A 10 -20.78 -54.03 7.71
C LEU A 10 -20.81 -52.71 8.50
N LEU A 11 -19.87 -51.81 8.15
CA LEU A 11 -19.81 -50.37 8.45
C LEU A 11 -19.79 -49.93 9.93
N LEU A 12 -18.66 -49.38 10.37
CA LEU A 12 -18.64 -48.25 11.30
C LEU A 12 -17.79 -47.10 10.73
N MET A 13 -18.45 -45.99 10.41
CA MET A 13 -17.80 -44.68 10.56
C MET A 13 -17.79 -44.33 12.05
N ALA A 14 -16.72 -43.71 12.52
CA ALA A 14 -16.72 -42.93 13.75
C ALA A 14 -16.02 -41.61 13.45
N ALA A 15 -16.78 -40.51 13.45
CA ALA A 15 -16.25 -39.19 13.20
C ALA A 15 -15.32 -38.77 14.35
N ALA A 16 -14.08 -38.40 14.03
CA ALA A 16 -13.20 -37.75 14.98
C ALA A 16 -13.67 -36.30 15.15
N ALA A 17 -14.47 -36.05 16.18
CA ALA A 17 -14.77 -34.70 16.64
C ALA A 17 -13.50 -34.07 17.24
N MET A 18 -12.69 -33.43 16.40
CA MET A 18 -11.58 -32.61 16.87
C MET A 18 -12.13 -31.30 17.43
N PHE A 19 -12.23 -31.25 18.76
CA PHE A 19 -12.34 -29.99 19.48
C PHE A 19 -11.05 -29.19 19.30
N SER A 20 -11.00 -28.31 18.30
CA SER A 20 -10.01 -27.23 18.28
C SER A 20 -10.42 -26.19 19.32
N THR A 21 -9.50 -25.84 20.21
CA THR A 21 -9.72 -24.85 21.25
C THR A 21 -9.74 -23.45 20.63
N SER A 22 -10.94 -22.98 20.26
CA SER A 22 -11.21 -21.57 19.99
C SER A 22 -10.91 -20.76 21.25
N CYS A 23 -9.80 -20.02 21.25
CA CYS A 23 -9.69 -18.84 22.11
C CYS A 23 -10.65 -17.77 21.55
N GLU A 24 -11.54 -17.27 22.40
CA GLU A 24 -12.68 -16.44 22.02
C GLU A 24 -12.26 -15.15 21.27
N ASN A 25 -12.44 -15.14 19.95
CA ASN A 25 -12.42 -13.93 19.15
C ASN A 25 -13.79 -13.24 19.30
N ASP A 26 -13.92 -12.31 20.25
CA ASP A 26 -15.12 -11.46 20.37
C ASP A 26 -15.27 -10.44 19.21
N ASN A 27 -14.38 -10.49 18.22
CA ASN A 27 -14.54 -9.75 16.98
C ASN A 27 -15.57 -10.42 16.09
N ILE A 28 -16.39 -9.59 15.44
CA ILE A 28 -17.36 -10.07 14.47
C ILE A 28 -16.61 -10.64 13.26
N ASN A 29 -16.50 -11.96 13.20
CA ASN A 29 -16.05 -12.69 12.04
C ASN A 29 -17.12 -12.54 10.94
N PRO A 30 -16.79 -12.07 9.74
CA PRO A 30 -17.78 -11.93 8.67
C PRO A 30 -18.48 -13.24 8.32
N TYR A 31 -17.92 -14.42 8.62
CA TYR A 31 -18.54 -15.71 8.34
C TYR A 31 -19.42 -16.29 9.48
N ASP A 32 -19.41 -15.70 10.69
CA ASP A 32 -20.18 -16.25 11.83
C ASP A 32 -21.67 -15.82 11.82
N TYR A 33 -22.08 -15.02 10.83
CA TYR A 33 -23.49 -14.61 10.62
C TYR A 33 -24.41 -15.69 10.03
N VAL A 34 -23.89 -16.86 9.66
CA VAL A 34 -24.68 -17.92 8.99
C VAL A 34 -25.56 -18.73 9.97
N ASN A 35 -25.34 -18.65 11.29
CA ASN A 35 -26.06 -19.46 12.28
C ASN A 35 -26.61 -18.66 13.48
N ASN A 36 -27.71 -17.93 13.26
CA ASN A 36 -28.58 -17.54 14.37
C ASN A 36 -30.05 -17.43 13.94
N GLY A 37 -30.74 -18.58 13.74
CA GLY A 37 -32.09 -18.53 13.15
C GLY A 37 -32.92 -19.81 13.00
N GLY A 38 -32.77 -20.81 13.87
CA GLY A 38 -33.82 -21.82 14.08
C GLY A 38 -33.95 -22.96 13.05
N ASN A 39 -34.51 -24.07 13.56
CA ASN A 39 -34.80 -25.30 12.83
C ASN A 39 -35.88 -25.08 11.74
N GLY A 40 -35.48 -24.93 10.48
CA GLY A 40 -36.40 -24.67 9.37
C GLY A 40 -35.84 -25.04 7.98
N ASN A 41 -36.43 -26.05 7.35
CA ASN A 41 -36.08 -26.49 5.99
C ASN A 41 -36.49 -25.43 4.95
N GLY A 42 -35.52 -24.75 4.31
CA GLY A 42 -35.80 -23.68 3.34
C GLY A 42 -34.63 -23.36 2.42
N ASN A 43 -34.81 -23.61 1.12
CA ASN A 43 -33.86 -23.24 0.07
C ASN A 43 -33.88 -21.71 -0.13
N GLY A 44 -32.80 -21.01 0.24
CA GLY A 44 -32.69 -19.55 0.20
C GLY A 44 -31.27 -19.08 -0.12
N SER A 45 -31.16 -17.92 -0.76
CA SER A 45 -29.88 -17.34 -1.20
C SER A 45 -28.99 -16.97 -0.01
N ASN A 46 -27.79 -17.57 0.08
CA ASN A 46 -26.75 -17.21 1.06
C ASN A 46 -26.16 -15.83 0.75
N GLY A 47 -26.85 -14.76 1.14
CA GLY A 47 -26.29 -13.43 1.29
C GLY A 47 -25.65 -13.29 2.66
N ASN A 48 -24.32 -13.17 2.72
CA ASN A 48 -23.59 -13.00 3.97
C ASN A 48 -23.70 -11.53 4.42
N GLN A 49 -24.77 -11.20 5.15
CA GLN A 49 -25.12 -9.83 5.54
C GLN A 49 -24.48 -9.47 6.89
N GLY A 50 -23.93 -8.25 7.00
CA GLY A 50 -23.48 -7.69 8.27
C GLY A 50 -24.65 -7.36 9.20
N SER A 51 -24.41 -6.61 10.29
CA SER A 51 -25.43 -6.39 11.34
C SER A 51 -26.78 -5.90 10.79
N GLU A 52 -27.90 -6.59 11.07
CA GLU A 52 -29.23 -6.21 10.56
C GLU A 52 -29.68 -4.81 11.03
N ASN A 53 -29.15 -4.37 12.18
CA ASN A 53 -29.37 -3.06 12.77
C ASN A 53 -28.04 -2.31 12.91
N ALA A 54 -28.11 -1.02 13.26
CA ALA A 54 -26.94 -0.28 13.70
C ALA A 54 -26.27 -0.96 14.91
N PHE A 55 -24.95 -0.91 14.96
CA PHE A 55 -24.13 -1.54 15.99
C PHE A 55 -23.31 -0.48 16.73
N THR A 56 -23.39 -0.44 18.07
CA THR A 56 -22.75 0.62 18.87
C THR A 56 -21.64 0.03 19.74
N THR A 57 -20.43 0.56 19.62
CA THR A 57 -19.29 0.24 20.50
C THR A 57 -19.05 1.36 21.51
N LYS A 58 -17.94 1.29 22.26
CA LYS A 58 -17.47 2.43 23.08
C LYS A 58 -16.90 3.57 22.23
N VAL A 59 -16.60 3.31 20.96
CA VAL A 59 -15.92 4.23 20.07
C VAL A 59 -16.94 4.94 19.19
N ALA A 60 -17.74 4.19 18.41
CA ALA A 60 -18.69 4.74 17.43
C ALA A 60 -19.99 3.94 17.36
N GLU A 61 -20.97 4.50 16.65
CA GLU A 61 -22.12 3.76 16.12
C GLU A 61 -21.89 3.50 14.63
N TYR A 62 -22.15 2.27 14.19
CA TYR A 62 -21.90 1.78 12.84
C TYR A 62 -23.24 1.43 12.17
N PRO A 63 -23.41 1.69 10.86
CA PRO A 63 -24.67 1.44 10.15
C PRO A 63 -25.00 -0.06 10.07
N ALA A 64 -26.24 -0.39 9.74
CA ALA A 64 -26.61 -1.76 9.37
C ALA A 64 -25.78 -2.25 8.16
N GLY A 65 -25.48 -3.55 8.11
CA GLY A 65 -24.55 -4.15 7.14
C GLY A 65 -23.07 -4.03 7.51
N SER A 66 -22.75 -3.51 8.70
CA SER A 66 -21.37 -3.39 9.18
C SER A 66 -20.83 -4.70 9.74
N VAL A 67 -19.54 -4.91 9.54
CA VAL A 67 -18.68 -5.85 10.28
C VAL A 67 -17.68 -4.99 11.06
N VAL A 68 -17.45 -5.27 12.34
CA VAL A 68 -16.60 -4.40 13.19
C VAL A 68 -15.60 -5.23 13.99
N TRP A 69 -14.33 -4.86 13.90
CA TRP A 69 -13.23 -5.40 14.71
C TRP A 69 -12.84 -4.38 15.78
N THR A 70 -12.95 -4.80 17.05
CA THR A 70 -12.77 -3.97 18.26
C THR A 70 -11.63 -4.47 19.16
N LYS A 71 -11.07 -5.65 18.84
CA LYS A 71 -9.96 -6.31 19.54
C LYS A 71 -8.92 -6.81 18.54
N ASP A 72 -7.77 -7.28 19.02
CA ASP A 72 -6.81 -7.98 18.18
C ASP A 72 -7.42 -9.26 17.58
N THR A 73 -7.08 -9.57 16.33
CA THR A 73 -7.55 -10.74 15.57
C THR A 73 -6.35 -11.55 15.08
N THR A 74 -6.39 -12.87 15.23
CA THR A 74 -5.51 -13.77 14.46
C THR A 74 -6.28 -14.41 13.30
N LEU A 75 -5.75 -14.32 12.08
CA LEU A 75 -6.31 -14.91 10.87
C LEU A 75 -5.48 -16.13 10.44
N SER A 76 -6.11 -17.30 10.36
CA SER A 76 -5.50 -18.55 9.86
C SER A 76 -6.00 -18.94 8.46
N GLN A 77 -6.87 -18.13 7.87
CA GLN A 77 -7.41 -18.26 6.52
C GLN A 77 -7.77 -16.85 6.01
N SER A 78 -7.88 -16.70 4.70
CA SER A 78 -8.29 -15.42 4.09
C SER A 78 -9.68 -14.99 4.53
N VAL A 79 -9.90 -13.67 4.53
CA VAL A 79 -11.19 -13.05 4.83
C VAL A 79 -11.65 -12.27 3.60
N GLU A 80 -12.88 -12.53 3.15
CA GLU A 80 -13.54 -11.75 2.11
C GLU A 80 -14.61 -10.83 2.74
N ILE A 81 -14.52 -9.53 2.47
CA ILE A 81 -15.56 -8.55 2.83
C ILE A 81 -16.49 -8.40 1.63
N PRO A 82 -17.73 -8.91 1.68
CA PRO A 82 -18.58 -9.04 0.51
C PRO A 82 -19.13 -7.70 0.00
N VAL A 83 -19.58 -7.69 -1.25
CA VAL A 83 -20.25 -6.54 -1.87
C VAL A 83 -21.45 -6.11 -1.02
N GLY A 84 -21.57 -4.82 -0.73
CA GLY A 84 -22.63 -4.25 0.11
C GLY A 84 -22.36 -4.31 1.62
N ALA A 85 -21.31 -4.99 2.07
CA ALA A 85 -20.84 -4.94 3.47
C ALA A 85 -19.69 -3.92 3.63
N SER A 86 -19.50 -3.46 4.87
CA SER A 86 -18.41 -2.56 5.25
C SER A 86 -17.69 -3.09 6.48
N LEU A 87 -16.38 -3.32 6.39
CA LEU A 87 -15.54 -3.66 7.55
C LEU A 87 -14.97 -2.38 8.18
N TYR A 88 -15.21 -2.18 9.47
CA TYR A 88 -14.61 -1.13 10.28
C TYR A 88 -13.63 -1.76 11.28
N ILE A 89 -12.45 -1.17 11.43
CA ILE A 89 -11.41 -1.64 12.36
C ILE A 89 -11.02 -0.48 13.27
N GLU A 90 -11.25 -0.67 14.58
CA GLU A 90 -11.08 0.37 15.59
C GLU A 90 -9.61 0.69 15.93
N PRO A 91 -9.31 1.91 16.40
CA PRO A 91 -7.94 2.32 16.69
C PRO A 91 -7.26 1.45 17.75
N GLY A 92 -6.08 0.92 17.40
CA GLY A 92 -5.26 0.06 18.25
C GLY A 92 -5.43 -1.44 18.01
N VAL A 93 -6.31 -1.86 17.11
CA VAL A 93 -6.48 -3.27 16.74
C VAL A 93 -5.27 -3.79 15.95
N THR A 94 -4.73 -4.93 16.37
CA THR A 94 -3.71 -5.71 15.65
C THR A 94 -4.34 -6.93 14.95
N VAL A 95 -4.21 -7.00 13.64
CA VAL A 95 -4.58 -8.14 12.80
C VAL A 95 -3.31 -8.94 12.48
N THR A 96 -3.23 -10.16 12.99
CA THR A 96 -2.08 -11.06 12.84
C THR A 96 -2.41 -12.21 11.90
N CYS A 97 -1.81 -12.21 10.71
CA CYS A 97 -1.93 -13.30 9.74
C CYS A 97 -0.97 -14.45 10.09
N LYS A 98 -1.46 -15.70 10.02
CA LYS A 98 -0.61 -16.89 10.15
C LYS A 98 0.19 -17.14 8.87
N SER A 99 1.50 -17.35 9.02
CA SER A 99 2.39 -17.69 7.89
C SER A 99 2.41 -19.18 7.55
N GLU A 100 2.34 -20.07 8.55
CA GLU A 100 2.36 -21.52 8.36
C GLU A 100 0.97 -22.08 7.96
N VAL A 101 0.52 -21.72 6.76
CA VAL A 101 -0.79 -22.09 6.18
C VAL A 101 -0.65 -22.63 4.75
N GLN A 102 -1.59 -23.46 4.30
CA GLN A 102 -1.57 -24.04 2.94
C GLN A 102 -1.86 -23.01 1.83
N VAL A 103 -2.67 -22.00 2.14
CA VAL A 103 -3.02 -20.90 1.24
C VAL A 103 -2.70 -19.62 2.00
N PRO A 104 -1.86 -18.70 1.46
CA PRO A 104 -1.52 -17.46 2.16
C PRO A 104 -2.76 -16.66 2.55
N VAL A 105 -2.76 -16.12 3.77
CA VAL A 105 -3.87 -15.30 4.26
C VAL A 105 -3.93 -13.99 3.49
N GLU A 106 -5.10 -13.70 2.92
CA GLU A 106 -5.43 -12.45 2.23
C GLU A 106 -6.62 -11.77 2.90
N ILE A 107 -6.64 -10.44 2.86
CA ILE A 107 -7.82 -9.65 3.24
C ILE A 107 -8.40 -9.09 1.95
N VAL A 108 -9.38 -9.78 1.39
CA VAL A 108 -10.01 -9.42 0.13
C VAL A 108 -11.21 -8.51 0.39
N VAL A 109 -11.22 -7.33 -0.22
CA VAL A 109 -12.26 -6.32 0.00
C VAL A 109 -13.09 -6.16 -1.26
N LEU A 110 -14.26 -6.80 -1.31
CA LEU A 110 -15.23 -6.63 -2.41
C LEU A 110 -16.29 -5.56 -2.09
N GLY A 111 -16.57 -5.34 -0.80
CA GLY A 111 -17.29 -4.19 -0.26
C GLY A 111 -16.34 -3.06 0.15
N ASN A 112 -16.52 -2.51 1.35
CA ASN A 112 -15.73 -1.36 1.84
C ASN A 112 -14.86 -1.72 3.06
N LEU A 113 -13.78 -0.96 3.28
CA LEU A 113 -12.87 -1.12 4.41
C LEU A 113 -12.51 0.23 5.05
N TYR A 114 -12.64 0.34 6.36
CA TYR A 114 -12.30 1.53 7.13
C TYR A 114 -11.40 1.17 8.31
N CYS A 115 -10.09 1.36 8.14
CA CYS A 115 -9.06 1.21 9.18
C CYS A 115 -8.82 2.57 9.84
N LEU A 116 -9.22 2.69 11.10
CA LEU A 116 -9.50 3.98 11.74
C LEU A 116 -8.52 4.20 12.91
N GLY A 117 -7.23 4.09 12.60
CA GLY A 117 -6.15 4.30 13.57
C GLY A 117 -6.00 5.74 14.02
N THR A 118 -5.16 5.91 15.03
CA THR A 118 -4.68 7.21 15.54
C THR A 118 -3.16 7.18 15.68
N ALA A 119 -2.50 8.32 15.86
CA ALA A 119 -1.05 8.36 16.06
C ALA A 119 -0.60 7.58 17.31
N GLU A 120 -1.41 7.60 18.37
CA GLU A 120 -1.17 6.90 19.63
C GLU A 120 -1.61 5.42 19.60
N LYS A 121 -2.57 5.09 18.74
CA LYS A 121 -3.13 3.74 18.57
C LYS A 121 -3.37 3.45 17.08
N PRO A 122 -2.32 3.11 16.32
CA PRO A 122 -2.47 2.71 14.93
C PRO A 122 -3.24 1.39 14.82
N VAL A 123 -3.87 1.14 13.68
CA VAL A 123 -4.31 -0.22 13.29
C VAL A 123 -3.09 -0.95 12.72
N VAL A 124 -2.83 -2.19 13.10
CA VAL A 124 -1.63 -2.93 12.68
C VAL A 124 -2.03 -4.18 11.90
N PHE A 125 -1.47 -4.37 10.71
CA PHE A 125 -1.51 -5.62 9.94
C PHE A 125 -0.11 -6.22 9.89
N THR A 126 0.05 -7.41 10.46
CA THR A 126 1.34 -8.10 10.62
C THR A 126 1.15 -9.60 10.41
N SER A 127 2.25 -10.34 10.27
CA SER A 127 2.26 -11.78 10.49
C SER A 127 2.69 -12.16 11.91
N ASP A 128 2.52 -13.43 12.28
CA ASP A 128 3.00 -13.98 13.54
C ASP A 128 4.52 -14.26 13.54
N THR A 129 5.13 -14.52 12.37
CA THR A 129 6.59 -14.72 12.25
C THR A 129 7.39 -13.49 11.82
N ARG A 130 6.73 -12.40 11.42
CA ARG A 130 7.33 -11.11 11.02
C ARG A 130 8.46 -11.21 9.98
N LYS A 131 8.21 -11.92 8.90
CA LYS A 131 9.11 -12.06 7.74
C LYS A 131 8.38 -11.62 6.46
N PRO A 132 9.07 -10.97 5.50
CA PRO A 132 8.48 -10.66 4.20
C PRO A 132 7.86 -11.91 3.53
N ALA A 133 6.68 -11.75 2.92
CA ALA A 133 5.88 -12.82 2.30
C ALA A 133 5.25 -13.85 3.26
N ASP A 134 5.10 -13.50 4.54
CA ASP A 134 4.35 -14.33 5.49
C ASP A 134 2.82 -14.33 5.22
N TRP A 135 2.29 -13.29 4.57
CA TRP A 135 0.87 -13.21 4.19
C TRP A 135 0.70 -12.48 2.85
N GLY A 136 -0.46 -12.59 2.22
CA GLY A 136 -0.73 -12.02 0.90
C GLY A 136 -0.73 -10.50 0.93
N GLY A 137 -1.85 -9.91 1.34
CA GLY A 137 -2.03 -8.45 1.41
C GLY A 137 -3.50 -8.08 1.58
N ILE A 138 -3.77 -6.78 1.54
CA ILE A 138 -5.12 -6.21 1.48
C ILE A 138 -5.46 -5.97 0.00
N ILE A 139 -6.34 -6.79 -0.56
CA ILE A 139 -6.62 -6.84 -2.00
C ILE A 139 -8.05 -6.38 -2.27
N CYS A 140 -8.21 -5.12 -2.66
CA CYS A 140 -9.52 -4.52 -2.93
C CYS A 140 -9.94 -4.77 -4.39
N GLY A 141 -11.17 -5.25 -4.58
CA GLY A 141 -11.70 -5.68 -5.88
C GLY A 141 -12.51 -4.62 -6.63
N TYR A 142 -12.99 -4.98 -7.82
CA TYR A 142 -13.66 -4.07 -8.76
C TYR A 142 -14.96 -3.44 -8.23
N ASN A 143 -15.58 -4.02 -7.20
CA ASN A 143 -16.78 -3.49 -6.54
C ASN A 143 -16.48 -2.67 -5.27
N SER A 144 -15.22 -2.55 -4.87
CA SER A 144 -14.86 -1.83 -3.64
C SER A 144 -15.02 -0.32 -3.85
N GLU A 145 -15.96 0.31 -3.15
CA GLU A 145 -16.35 1.70 -3.40
C GLU A 145 -15.56 2.70 -2.54
N GLU A 146 -15.23 2.31 -1.31
CA GLU A 146 -14.53 3.12 -0.32
C GLU A 146 -13.55 2.30 0.52
N VAL A 147 -12.29 2.73 0.53
CA VAL A 147 -11.23 2.18 1.39
C VAL A 147 -10.47 3.30 2.11
N VAL A 148 -10.47 3.27 3.43
CA VAL A 148 -9.76 4.23 4.29
C VAL A 148 -8.69 3.51 5.08
N LEU A 149 -7.43 3.88 4.84
CA LEU A 149 -6.29 3.49 5.66
C LEU A 149 -5.70 4.75 6.28
N ASN A 150 -6.11 5.09 7.52
CA ASN A 150 -5.55 6.22 8.26
C ASN A 150 -4.85 5.72 9.54
N HIS A 151 -3.59 6.13 9.73
CA HIS A 151 -2.71 5.62 10.80
C HIS A 151 -2.69 4.08 10.88
N VAL A 152 -2.33 3.45 9.76
CA VAL A 152 -2.18 2.00 9.67
C VAL A 152 -0.70 1.64 9.59
N ASP A 153 -0.28 0.58 10.29
CA ASP A 153 1.03 -0.04 10.13
C ASP A 153 0.83 -1.37 9.37
N VAL A 154 1.50 -1.58 8.22
CA VAL A 154 1.34 -2.74 7.33
C VAL A 154 2.70 -3.34 7.02
N GLY A 155 2.98 -4.51 7.61
CA GLY A 155 4.25 -5.20 7.48
C GLY A 155 4.15 -6.67 7.05
N TYR A 156 5.24 -7.18 6.49
CA TYR A 156 5.50 -8.62 6.26
C TYR A 156 4.58 -9.34 5.23
N ALA A 157 3.85 -8.56 4.43
CA ALA A 157 3.00 -9.02 3.34
C ALA A 157 3.79 -9.37 2.07
N GLY A 158 3.06 -9.68 1.00
CA GLY A 158 3.58 -9.92 -0.35
C GLY A 158 3.81 -11.39 -0.71
N ALA A 159 3.09 -12.32 -0.09
CA ALA A 159 3.17 -13.74 -0.41
C ALA A 159 2.76 -14.04 -1.87
N THR A 160 3.37 -15.06 -2.47
CA THR A 160 2.96 -15.59 -3.77
C THR A 160 1.62 -16.32 -3.62
N PRO A 161 0.57 -15.93 -4.35
CA PRO A 161 -0.74 -16.57 -4.23
C PRO A 161 -0.73 -17.97 -4.85
N THR A 162 -1.69 -18.78 -4.47
CA THR A 162 -2.00 -20.09 -5.08
C THR A 162 -3.28 -19.98 -5.91
N GLU A 163 -3.60 -21.00 -6.71
CA GLU A 163 -4.90 -21.05 -7.41
C GLU A 163 -6.09 -21.00 -6.44
N SER A 164 -5.93 -21.48 -5.21
CA SER A 164 -6.95 -21.43 -4.16
C SER A 164 -7.02 -20.09 -3.39
N SER A 165 -6.16 -19.11 -3.72
CA SER A 165 -6.18 -17.80 -3.05
C SER A 165 -7.38 -16.97 -3.52
N ALA A 166 -7.98 -16.22 -2.61
CA ALA A 166 -9.21 -15.49 -2.84
C ALA A 166 -9.02 -14.39 -3.91
N SER A 167 -7.88 -13.71 -3.91
CA SER A 167 -7.51 -12.72 -4.94
C SER A 167 -7.44 -13.32 -6.35
N PHE A 168 -6.95 -14.56 -6.45
CA PHE A 168 -6.79 -15.29 -7.71
C PHE A 168 -8.14 -15.80 -8.23
N GLN A 169 -8.94 -16.43 -7.37
CA GLN A 169 -10.30 -16.90 -7.70
C GLN A 169 -11.19 -15.74 -8.19
N ASN A 170 -11.12 -14.59 -7.53
CA ASN A 170 -11.85 -13.37 -7.91
C ASN A 170 -11.18 -12.58 -9.06
N LYS A 171 -9.99 -12.97 -9.55
CA LYS A 171 -9.23 -12.30 -10.62
C LYS A 171 -8.97 -10.81 -10.36
N LEU A 172 -8.66 -10.47 -9.11
CA LEU A 172 -8.50 -9.08 -8.67
C LEU A 172 -7.15 -8.49 -9.08
N PHE A 173 -6.11 -9.33 -9.13
CA PHE A 173 -4.76 -8.96 -9.57
C PHE A 173 -4.40 -9.72 -10.87
N LYS A 174 -3.11 -10.01 -11.11
CA LYS A 174 -2.65 -10.80 -12.26
C LYS A 174 -3.31 -12.18 -12.28
N THR A 175 -3.74 -12.62 -13.46
CA THR A 175 -4.26 -13.98 -13.71
C THR A 175 -3.15 -15.03 -13.90
N THR A 176 -1.89 -14.65 -13.77
CA THR A 176 -0.72 -15.53 -13.82
C THR A 176 0.06 -15.37 -12.53
N ILE A 177 0.34 -16.48 -11.86
CA ILE A 177 1.13 -16.51 -10.63
C ILE A 177 2.61 -16.42 -11.02
N ASP A 178 3.16 -15.21 -10.98
CA ASP A 178 4.54 -14.88 -11.39
C ASP A 178 5.39 -14.26 -10.27
N GLY A 179 4.86 -14.20 -9.04
CA GLY A 179 5.49 -13.65 -7.84
C GLY A 179 4.46 -13.26 -6.78
N GLY A 180 4.91 -12.54 -5.75
CA GLY A 180 4.06 -12.01 -4.69
C GLY A 180 2.95 -11.07 -5.18
N VAL A 181 1.81 -11.06 -4.49
CA VAL A 181 0.83 -9.95 -4.59
C VAL A 181 1.40 -8.68 -3.94
N PRO A 182 0.87 -7.47 -4.23
CA PRO A 182 1.21 -6.28 -3.46
C PRO A 182 0.65 -6.32 -2.03
N ALA A 183 1.25 -5.57 -1.11
CA ALA A 183 0.73 -5.43 0.26
C ALA A 183 -0.64 -4.71 0.30
N PHE A 184 -0.87 -3.76 -0.62
CA PHE A 184 -2.16 -3.14 -0.88
C PHE A 184 -2.48 -3.09 -2.38
N HIS A 185 -3.68 -3.54 -2.77
CA HIS A 185 -4.19 -3.41 -4.14
C HIS A 185 -5.54 -2.70 -4.19
N PHE A 186 -5.75 -1.86 -5.20
CA PHE A 186 -7.06 -1.28 -5.52
C PHE A 186 -7.27 -1.22 -7.04
N CYS A 187 -8.45 -1.65 -7.51
CA CYS A 187 -8.74 -1.78 -8.95
C CYS A 187 -10.11 -1.24 -9.43
N ASN A 188 -10.98 -0.73 -8.54
CA ASN A 188 -12.23 -0.09 -8.96
C ASN A 188 -11.96 1.33 -9.52
N VAL A 189 -12.09 1.53 -10.83
CA VAL A 189 -11.90 2.83 -11.51
C VAL A 189 -12.77 3.95 -10.91
N ASN A 190 -14.00 3.63 -10.49
CA ASN A 190 -14.94 4.59 -9.91
C ASN A 190 -14.87 4.65 -8.38
N GLY A 191 -14.16 3.71 -7.76
CA GLY A 191 -13.98 3.64 -6.32
C GLY A 191 -13.08 4.76 -5.78
N LYS A 192 -13.08 4.90 -4.45
CA LYS A 192 -12.35 5.92 -3.72
C LYS A 192 -11.46 5.25 -2.67
N PHE A 193 -10.21 5.67 -2.56
CA PHE A 193 -9.35 5.21 -1.48
C PHE A 193 -8.51 6.33 -0.88
N VAL A 194 -8.13 6.18 0.38
CA VAL A 194 -7.14 7.03 1.03
C VAL A 194 -6.14 6.18 1.78
N MET A 195 -4.88 6.58 1.69
CA MET A 195 -3.79 6.10 2.51
C MET A 195 -3.14 7.33 3.17
N ALA A 196 -3.37 7.49 4.47
CA ALA A 196 -2.96 8.67 5.23
C ALA A 196 -2.18 8.28 6.49
N ASN A 197 -1.09 9.01 6.76
CA ASN A 197 -0.33 8.93 8.01
C ASN A 197 0.11 7.49 8.41
N SER A 198 0.30 6.61 7.42
CA SER A 198 0.48 5.16 7.59
C SER A 198 1.93 4.73 7.34
N PHE A 199 2.33 3.59 7.89
CA PHE A 199 3.65 2.97 7.70
C PHE A 199 3.51 1.65 6.94
N PHE A 200 4.28 1.49 5.87
CA PHE A 200 4.27 0.34 4.99
C PHE A 200 5.71 -0.18 4.87
N HIS A 201 6.01 -1.37 5.39
CA HIS A 201 7.40 -1.80 5.59
C HIS A 201 7.62 -3.30 5.40
N ASP A 202 8.86 -3.72 5.11
CA ASP A 202 9.28 -5.14 5.03
C ASP A 202 8.38 -6.04 4.17
N ASN A 203 7.70 -5.47 3.17
CA ASN A 203 6.77 -6.19 2.30
C ASN A 203 7.53 -6.75 1.09
N TYR A 204 7.29 -8.01 0.75
CA TYR A 204 8.15 -8.79 -0.16
C TYR A 204 8.11 -8.35 -1.63
N ASN A 205 7.00 -7.76 -2.05
CA ASN A 205 6.76 -7.29 -3.42
C ASN A 205 6.45 -5.79 -3.41
N ASP A 206 5.62 -5.31 -4.34
CA ASP A 206 5.14 -3.93 -4.35
C ASP A 206 4.40 -3.59 -3.03
N GLN A 207 4.67 -2.40 -2.47
CA GLN A 207 3.90 -1.91 -1.30
C GLN A 207 2.46 -1.63 -1.72
N THR A 208 2.28 -0.98 -2.87
CA THR A 208 0.97 -0.60 -3.38
C THR A 208 0.90 -0.77 -4.91
N TYR A 209 -0.24 -1.27 -5.39
CA TYR A 209 -0.52 -1.42 -6.82
C TYR A 209 -1.92 -0.92 -7.15
N PHE A 210 -2.05 -0.06 -8.16
CA PHE A 210 -3.31 0.58 -8.53
C PHE A 210 -3.64 0.32 -10.00
N THR A 211 -4.81 -0.25 -10.30
CA THR A 211 -5.37 -0.45 -11.65
C THR A 211 -6.72 0.24 -11.85
N GLY A 212 -7.06 1.12 -10.92
CA GLY A 212 -8.24 1.97 -10.93
C GLY A 212 -8.26 2.82 -9.67
N GLY A 213 -9.08 3.87 -9.68
CA GLY A 213 -9.57 4.51 -8.47
C GLY A 213 -9.15 5.95 -8.28
N ASN A 214 -9.97 6.66 -7.50
CA ASN A 214 -9.75 8.03 -7.08
C ASN A 214 -9.06 7.98 -5.72
N GLY A 215 -7.87 8.55 -5.59
CA GLY A 215 -6.96 8.24 -4.49
C GLY A 215 -6.25 9.45 -3.90
N VAL A 216 -6.11 9.45 -2.58
CA VAL A 216 -5.25 10.41 -1.85
C VAL A 216 -4.23 9.62 -1.04
N ILE A 217 -2.94 9.81 -1.31
CA ILE A 217 -1.83 9.09 -0.65
C ILE A 217 -0.92 10.13 0.02
N ILE A 218 -1.05 10.31 1.33
CA ILE A 218 -0.43 11.44 2.04
C ILE A 218 0.22 11.10 3.38
N ASN A 219 1.32 11.80 3.69
CA ASN A 219 2.04 11.70 4.98
C ASN A 219 2.47 10.27 5.38
N ASN A 220 2.54 9.34 4.43
CA ASN A 220 2.91 7.97 4.71
C ASN A 220 4.42 7.79 4.70
N ILE A 221 4.90 6.76 5.37
CA ILE A 221 6.27 6.25 5.23
C ILE A 221 6.18 4.87 4.57
N PHE A 222 6.82 4.73 3.40
CA PHE A 222 7.04 3.45 2.75
C PHE A 222 8.51 3.08 2.92
N ALA A 223 8.81 2.03 3.68
CA ALA A 223 10.17 1.57 3.96
C ALA A 223 10.44 0.19 3.33
N ASP A 224 11.71 -0.04 3.00
CA ASP A 224 12.33 -1.36 2.85
C ASP A 224 11.60 -2.34 1.89
N SER A 225 10.86 -1.82 0.91
CA SER A 225 10.00 -2.64 0.04
C SER A 225 10.73 -3.51 -0.97
N GLY A 226 10.22 -4.72 -1.17
CA GLY A 226 10.64 -5.60 -2.25
C GLY A 226 11.92 -6.38 -1.98
N ASN A 227 12.32 -7.17 -2.98
CA ASN A 227 13.48 -8.05 -2.92
C ASN A 227 14.24 -8.08 -4.26
N ALA A 228 15.51 -8.49 -4.25
CA ALA A 228 16.37 -8.47 -5.44
C ALA A 228 15.96 -9.46 -6.56
N ALA A 229 15.17 -10.50 -6.25
CA ALA A 229 14.74 -11.49 -7.22
C ALA A 229 13.56 -11.00 -8.07
N ASP A 230 12.55 -10.39 -7.44
CA ASP A 230 11.30 -10.01 -8.11
C ASP A 230 11.23 -8.51 -8.42
N GLY A 231 11.71 -7.69 -7.49
CA GLY A 231 11.52 -6.26 -7.49
C GLY A 231 10.72 -5.77 -6.30
N GLY A 232 9.96 -4.70 -6.53
CA GLY A 232 9.17 -4.01 -5.51
C GLY A 232 9.20 -2.51 -5.78
N GLU A 233 8.05 -2.00 -6.14
CA GLU A 233 7.69 -0.61 -6.27
C GLU A 233 6.98 -0.15 -4.98
N ALA A 234 7.31 1.03 -4.44
CA ALA A 234 6.53 1.56 -3.31
C ALA A 234 5.14 2.04 -3.77
N ILE A 235 5.07 2.80 -4.86
CA ILE A 235 3.82 3.27 -5.46
C ILE A 235 3.79 2.88 -6.94
N ASN A 236 3.01 1.83 -7.26
CA ASN A 236 2.88 1.30 -8.61
C ASN A 236 1.51 1.63 -9.22
N VAL A 237 1.47 2.59 -10.14
CA VAL A 237 0.24 3.07 -10.78
C VAL A 237 0.12 2.50 -12.19
N LYS A 238 -1.08 2.07 -12.56
CA LYS A 238 -1.48 1.63 -13.91
C LYS A 238 -2.57 2.58 -14.42
N ALA A 239 -3.24 2.23 -15.52
CA ALA A 239 -4.37 3.01 -16.04
C ALA A 239 -5.55 3.08 -15.04
N GLY A 240 -6.53 3.96 -15.32
CA GLY A 240 -7.79 4.06 -14.58
C GLY A 240 -7.73 4.85 -13.27
N CYS A 241 -6.62 5.51 -12.94
CA CYS A 241 -6.39 6.13 -11.63
C CYS A 241 -6.47 7.67 -11.67
N LYS A 242 -6.98 8.29 -10.60
CA LYS A 242 -6.89 9.74 -10.35
C LYS A 242 -6.28 9.96 -8.97
N LEU A 243 -5.00 10.31 -8.89
CA LEU A 243 -4.23 10.26 -7.64
C LEU A 243 -3.58 11.61 -7.26
N ASP A 244 -3.88 12.10 -6.06
CA ASP A 244 -3.04 13.08 -5.37
C ASP A 244 -2.08 12.36 -4.41
N VAL A 245 -0.77 12.57 -4.59
CA VAL A 245 0.26 11.86 -3.82
C VAL A 245 1.27 12.85 -3.25
N ALA A 246 1.19 13.16 -1.95
CA ALA A 246 1.95 14.26 -1.37
C ALA A 246 2.50 14.04 0.04
N ASN A 247 3.65 14.64 0.31
CA ASN A 247 4.29 14.64 1.63
C ASN A 247 4.59 13.23 2.20
N ASN A 248 4.78 12.23 1.34
CA ASN A 248 5.20 10.89 1.74
C ASN A 248 6.73 10.78 1.80
N ILE A 249 7.24 9.91 2.68
CA ILE A 249 8.63 9.44 2.67
C ILE A 249 8.65 8.05 2.05
N ILE A 250 9.55 7.83 1.09
CA ILE A 250 9.81 6.53 0.50
C ILE A 250 11.29 6.22 0.68
N TYR A 251 11.58 5.25 1.54
CA TYR A 251 12.91 4.82 1.91
C TYR A 251 13.18 3.40 1.38
N ASN A 252 14.33 3.19 0.74
CA ASN A 252 14.84 1.86 0.39
C ASN A 252 13.86 0.97 -0.43
N ALA A 253 13.09 1.55 -1.35
CA ALA A 253 12.29 0.75 -2.27
C ALA A 253 13.20 -0.02 -3.26
N CYS A 254 13.00 -1.33 -3.42
CA CYS A 254 13.90 -2.20 -4.19
C CYS A 254 14.11 -1.76 -5.65
N THR A 255 13.03 -1.45 -6.38
CA THR A 255 13.07 -1.10 -7.81
C THR A 255 12.83 0.39 -8.04
N ASN A 256 11.67 0.90 -7.60
CA ASN A 256 11.34 2.33 -7.67
C ASN A 256 10.54 2.76 -6.46
N ALA A 257 10.68 4.03 -6.09
CA ALA A 257 9.70 4.69 -5.25
C ALA A 257 8.37 4.86 -6.00
N PHE A 258 8.43 5.28 -7.26
CA PHE A 258 7.27 5.50 -8.11
C PHE A 258 7.38 4.79 -9.45
N LYS A 259 6.32 4.12 -9.87
CA LYS A 259 6.13 3.65 -11.24
C LYS A 259 4.80 4.17 -11.76
N LEU A 260 4.86 5.13 -12.68
CA LEU A 260 3.71 5.87 -13.19
C LEU A 260 3.48 5.43 -14.64
N SER A 261 2.38 4.72 -14.91
CA SER A 261 2.16 3.98 -16.15
C SER A 261 0.68 3.98 -16.52
N ASN A 262 0.34 4.12 -17.80
CA ASN A 262 -1.02 3.79 -18.28
C ASN A 262 -1.11 2.38 -18.88
N ALA A 263 -0.23 1.44 -18.50
CA ALA A 263 -0.42 0.05 -18.88
C ALA A 263 -1.81 -0.44 -18.39
N GLY A 264 -2.55 -1.16 -19.25
CA GLY A 264 -3.91 -1.63 -18.95
C GLY A 264 -5.03 -0.67 -19.36
N ASN A 265 -4.73 0.45 -20.04
CA ASN A 265 -5.76 1.34 -20.59
C ASN A 265 -6.57 0.66 -21.71
N SER A 266 -7.80 1.12 -21.91
CA SER A 266 -8.71 0.66 -22.96
C SER A 266 -9.77 1.72 -23.26
N GLU A 267 -10.77 1.40 -24.09
CA GLU A 267 -11.94 2.28 -24.31
C GLU A 267 -12.76 2.52 -23.03
N VAL A 268 -12.67 1.63 -22.03
CA VAL A 268 -13.40 1.71 -20.75
C VAL A 268 -12.51 1.96 -19.54
N ILE A 269 -11.19 1.79 -19.66
CA ILE A 269 -10.21 2.11 -18.61
C ILE A 269 -9.41 3.35 -19.05
N PRO A 270 -9.69 4.55 -18.50
CA PRO A 270 -9.09 5.80 -18.96
C PRO A 270 -7.60 5.89 -18.64
N LEU A 271 -6.90 6.84 -19.28
CA LEU A 271 -5.55 7.21 -18.87
C LEU A 271 -5.57 7.83 -17.48
N SER A 272 -4.52 7.58 -16.68
CA SER A 272 -4.44 8.05 -15.31
C SER A 272 -4.02 9.52 -15.22
N GLU A 273 -4.63 10.23 -14.27
CA GLU A 273 -4.30 11.60 -13.87
C GLU A 273 -3.59 11.54 -12.51
N MET A 274 -2.44 12.19 -12.36
CA MET A 274 -1.58 12.05 -11.19
C MET A 274 -0.91 13.36 -10.84
N THR A 275 -1.09 13.84 -9.60
CA THR A 275 -0.42 15.02 -9.04
C THR A 275 0.44 14.58 -7.85
N VAL A 276 1.73 14.43 -8.11
CA VAL A 276 2.72 13.82 -7.21
C VAL A 276 3.74 14.87 -6.78
N TYR A 277 3.67 15.32 -5.54
CA TYR A 277 4.46 16.48 -5.12
C TYR A 277 4.92 16.47 -3.67
N ASN A 278 6.03 17.18 -3.41
CA ASN A 278 6.56 17.31 -2.06
C ASN A 278 6.80 15.95 -1.35
N ASN A 279 7.16 14.88 -2.07
CA ASN A 279 7.55 13.59 -1.49
C ASN A 279 9.09 13.51 -1.34
N THR A 280 9.57 12.84 -0.28
CA THR A 280 11.02 12.56 -0.07
C THR A 280 11.31 11.10 -0.41
N ILE A 281 12.14 10.88 -1.42
CA ILE A 281 12.57 9.58 -1.94
C ILE A 281 14.03 9.39 -1.56
N VAL A 282 14.35 8.32 -0.84
CA VAL A 282 15.67 8.10 -0.26
C VAL A 282 16.13 6.69 -0.54
N ASN A 283 17.38 6.52 -0.99
CA ASN A 283 18.05 5.22 -1.08
C ASN A 283 17.28 4.15 -1.89
N CYS A 284 16.51 4.51 -2.92
CA CYS A 284 15.75 3.52 -3.70
C CYS A 284 16.57 2.93 -4.86
N GLY A 285 16.16 1.76 -5.36
CA GLY A 285 16.59 1.18 -6.65
C GLY A 285 17.86 0.32 -6.64
N TRP A 286 18.67 0.39 -5.59
CA TRP A 286 19.98 -0.26 -5.53
C TRP A 286 19.90 -1.79 -5.40
N ARG A 287 18.80 -2.36 -4.87
CA ARG A 287 18.60 -3.82 -4.72
C ARG A 287 18.32 -4.54 -6.04
N ARG A 288 17.81 -3.84 -7.04
CA ARG A 288 17.37 -4.45 -8.30
C ARG A 288 18.56 -4.91 -9.15
N SER A 289 18.88 -6.21 -9.11
CA SER A 289 19.94 -6.84 -9.89
C SER A 289 19.52 -7.17 -11.33
N LYS A 290 18.34 -7.80 -11.50
CA LYS A 290 17.75 -8.15 -12.81
C LYS A 290 17.15 -6.93 -13.51
N ASN A 291 17.45 -6.73 -14.80
CA ASN A 291 16.82 -5.73 -15.67
C ASN A 291 16.74 -4.34 -15.01
N LYS A 292 17.90 -3.66 -14.86
CA LYS A 292 18.14 -2.40 -14.11
C LYS A 292 17.35 -1.20 -14.67
N LYS A 293 16.03 -1.28 -14.58
CA LYS A 293 15.00 -0.34 -15.04
C LYS A 293 14.49 0.45 -13.85
N GLY A 294 14.55 1.77 -13.93
CA GLY A 294 14.20 2.63 -12.81
C GLY A 294 15.22 2.58 -11.66
N GLY A 295 14.97 3.38 -10.64
CA GLY A 295 15.87 3.56 -9.48
C GLY A 295 15.45 4.67 -8.51
N SER A 296 14.56 5.57 -8.93
CA SER A 296 13.75 6.40 -8.05
C SER A 296 12.33 6.45 -8.63
N VAL A 297 12.20 6.93 -9.86
CA VAL A 297 10.93 7.13 -10.55
C VAL A 297 11.03 6.58 -11.97
N TRP A 298 10.06 5.76 -12.36
CA TRP A 298 9.90 5.23 -13.71
C TRP A 298 8.56 5.66 -14.29
N VAL A 299 8.59 6.35 -15.44
CA VAL A 299 7.38 6.85 -16.11
C VAL A 299 7.28 6.27 -17.51
N GLU A 300 6.15 5.69 -17.86
CA GLU A 300 5.97 4.92 -19.10
C GLU A 300 4.52 4.95 -19.61
N LYS A 301 4.32 4.37 -20.80
CA LYS A 301 3.01 4.14 -21.43
C LYS A 301 2.17 5.41 -21.57
N ALA A 302 2.80 6.52 -21.96
CA ALA A 302 2.17 7.84 -22.09
C ALA A 302 1.45 8.30 -20.80
N ALA A 303 1.95 7.91 -19.62
CA ALA A 303 1.58 8.56 -18.37
C ALA A 303 1.89 10.06 -18.46
N LYS A 304 1.02 10.89 -17.87
CA LYS A 304 1.11 12.36 -17.93
C LYS A 304 1.06 13.04 -16.55
N PRO A 305 1.98 12.71 -15.61
CA PRO A 305 1.90 13.22 -14.26
C PRO A 305 2.33 14.70 -14.16
N VAL A 306 1.73 15.41 -13.21
CA VAL A 306 2.40 16.51 -12.52
C VAL A 306 3.30 15.88 -11.46
N PHE A 307 4.60 15.89 -11.67
CA PHE A 307 5.62 15.38 -10.75
C PHE A 307 6.60 16.51 -10.41
N VAL A 308 6.35 17.24 -9.32
CA VAL A 308 7.10 18.46 -8.95
C VAL A 308 7.38 18.56 -7.46
N ASN A 309 8.38 19.32 -7.05
CA ASN A 309 8.78 19.54 -5.66
C ASN A 309 9.19 18.27 -4.90
N ASN A 310 9.42 17.14 -5.57
CA ASN A 310 9.89 15.92 -4.92
C ASN A 310 11.41 16.01 -4.69
N LEU A 311 11.89 15.39 -3.62
CA LEU A 311 13.31 15.30 -3.27
C LEU A 311 13.75 13.85 -3.45
N ILE A 312 14.81 13.63 -4.23
CA ILE A 312 15.45 12.35 -4.50
C ILE A 312 16.85 12.40 -3.85
N TYR A 313 17.13 11.48 -2.94
CA TYR A 313 18.37 11.41 -2.16
C TYR A 313 19.03 10.03 -2.33
N ASP A 314 20.22 9.97 -2.91
CA ASP A 314 21.01 8.73 -3.08
C ASP A 314 20.23 7.53 -3.65
N SER A 315 19.24 7.82 -4.50
CA SER A 315 18.61 6.80 -5.34
C SER A 315 19.51 6.39 -6.48
N ARG A 316 19.35 5.14 -6.94
CA ARG A 316 20.16 4.57 -8.02
C ARG A 316 20.16 5.38 -9.32
N PHE A 317 19.04 6.00 -9.65
CA PHE A 317 18.93 6.91 -10.80
C PHE A 317 17.94 8.03 -10.47
N GLY A 318 17.96 9.07 -11.28
CA GLY A 318 16.92 10.10 -11.30
C GLY A 318 15.64 9.60 -11.98
N LEU A 319 14.82 10.53 -12.47
CA LEU A 319 13.62 10.24 -13.25
C LEU A 319 13.99 9.51 -14.56
N LYS A 320 13.33 8.39 -14.86
CA LYS A 320 13.60 7.57 -16.08
C LYS A 320 12.34 7.12 -16.80
N GLN A 321 12.51 6.72 -18.06
CA GLN A 321 11.47 6.15 -18.92
C GLN A 321 11.99 4.98 -19.79
N PRO A 322 11.15 4.18 -20.45
CA PRO A 322 11.59 3.19 -21.44
C PRO A 322 12.05 3.81 -22.77
N LYS A 323 12.74 3.02 -23.61
CA LYS A 323 13.15 3.38 -24.99
C LYS A 323 11.99 3.55 -25.98
N LYS A 324 10.82 2.98 -25.66
CA LYS A 324 9.57 3.05 -26.41
C LYS A 324 8.43 3.13 -25.41
N ASP A 325 7.36 3.81 -25.78
CA ASP A 325 6.21 4.08 -24.91
C ASP A 325 6.65 4.78 -23.61
N GLY A 326 7.32 5.92 -23.76
CA GLY A 326 7.82 6.75 -22.66
C GLY A 326 6.72 7.53 -21.94
N VAL A 327 7.12 8.60 -21.25
CA VAL A 327 6.19 9.58 -20.67
C VAL A 327 5.57 10.45 -21.78
N ASP A 328 4.35 10.94 -21.57
CA ASP A 328 3.78 12.00 -22.39
C ASP A 328 4.41 13.34 -21.96
N MET A 329 5.50 13.74 -22.63
CA MET A 329 6.26 14.96 -22.32
C MET A 329 5.48 16.25 -22.58
N GLU A 330 4.44 16.23 -23.44
CA GLU A 330 3.67 17.42 -23.81
C GLU A 330 2.65 17.78 -22.72
N HIS A 331 2.02 16.76 -22.12
CA HIS A 331 0.98 16.94 -21.10
C HIS A 331 1.46 16.69 -19.66
N SER A 332 2.76 16.44 -19.44
CA SER A 332 3.36 16.31 -18.10
C SER A 332 4.00 17.59 -17.60
N ARG A 333 4.07 17.75 -16.28
CA ARG A 333 4.98 18.72 -15.63
C ARG A 333 5.92 17.97 -14.70
N LEU A 334 7.17 17.75 -15.12
CA LEU A 334 8.12 16.85 -14.45
C LEU A 334 9.25 17.58 -13.69
N THR A 335 9.09 18.89 -13.47
CA THR A 335 10.13 19.79 -12.95
C THR A 335 9.49 21.06 -12.35
N PRO A 336 10.09 21.72 -11.33
CA PRO A 336 11.35 21.38 -10.66
C PRO A 336 11.21 20.20 -9.69
N ASN A 337 12.27 19.39 -9.60
CA ASN A 337 12.51 18.43 -8.52
C ASN A 337 13.96 18.55 -8.03
N TYR A 338 14.24 18.00 -6.85
CA TYR A 338 15.53 18.09 -6.17
C TYR A 338 16.24 16.74 -6.18
N TYR A 339 17.51 16.71 -6.58
CA TYR A 339 18.28 15.47 -6.72
C TYR A 339 19.63 15.61 -6.02
N PHE A 340 19.77 14.97 -4.87
CA PHE A 340 21.01 14.87 -4.11
C PHE A 340 21.77 13.57 -4.39
N ALA A 341 23.07 13.68 -4.60
CA ALA A 341 24.00 12.56 -4.66
C ALA A 341 25.20 12.77 -3.73
N SER A 342 25.44 11.83 -2.81
CA SER A 342 26.63 11.76 -1.96
C SER A 342 27.85 11.14 -2.65
N THR A 343 27.69 10.56 -3.85
CA THR A 343 28.75 9.86 -4.60
C THR A 343 28.83 10.32 -6.05
N GLU A 344 30.04 10.31 -6.62
CA GLU A 344 30.29 10.64 -8.03
C GLU A 344 29.50 9.72 -8.99
N THR A 345 29.36 8.44 -8.63
CA THR A 345 28.52 7.48 -9.34
C THR A 345 27.05 7.88 -9.36
N GLY A 346 26.53 8.41 -8.23
CA GLY A 346 25.18 8.97 -8.15
C GLY A 346 24.99 10.22 -9.01
N VAL A 347 25.97 11.14 -9.01
CA VAL A 347 25.98 12.33 -9.87
C VAL A 347 25.91 11.92 -11.35
N ALA A 348 26.77 11.00 -11.78
CA ALA A 348 26.79 10.48 -13.15
C ALA A 348 25.46 9.79 -13.55
N GLN A 349 24.84 9.05 -12.63
CA GLN A 349 23.56 8.36 -12.86
C GLN A 349 22.32 9.28 -12.82
N MET A 350 22.52 10.58 -12.53
CA MET A 350 21.49 11.63 -12.59
C MET A 350 21.83 12.78 -13.56
N ALA A 351 22.92 12.65 -14.32
CA ALA A 351 23.37 13.64 -15.30
C ALA A 351 22.50 13.67 -16.57
N LYS A 352 22.57 14.77 -17.33
CA LYS A 352 21.82 15.01 -18.58
C LYS A 352 22.02 13.94 -19.66
N ALA A 353 23.16 13.24 -19.63
CA ALA A 353 23.51 12.16 -20.56
C ALA A 353 23.22 10.74 -20.04
N ALA A 354 22.61 10.59 -18.86
CA ALA A 354 22.31 9.27 -18.29
C ALA A 354 21.32 8.49 -19.17
N GLU A 355 21.60 7.20 -19.43
CA GLU A 355 20.79 6.41 -20.35
C GLU A 355 19.33 6.32 -19.87
N LEU A 356 18.40 6.77 -20.72
CA LEU A 356 16.95 6.84 -20.45
C LEU A 356 16.54 7.81 -19.31
N GLY A 357 17.42 8.70 -18.90
CA GLY A 357 17.10 9.78 -17.97
C GLY A 357 16.14 10.79 -18.59
N ILE A 358 15.21 11.30 -17.77
CA ILE A 358 14.48 12.53 -18.02
C ILE A 358 15.13 13.60 -17.15
N TRP A 359 15.48 14.74 -17.74
CA TRP A 359 16.34 15.73 -17.12
C TRP A 359 15.95 17.13 -17.58
N PHE A 360 15.89 18.09 -16.64
CA PHE A 360 15.55 19.48 -16.92
C PHE A 360 16.57 20.44 -16.28
N ASP A 361 16.87 21.55 -16.96
CA ASP A 361 17.74 22.62 -16.44
C ASP A 361 17.11 23.36 -15.25
N THR A 362 15.80 23.21 -15.01
CA THR A 362 15.04 23.78 -13.89
C THR A 362 15.04 22.93 -12.62
N ASP A 363 15.57 21.70 -12.66
CA ASP A 363 15.73 20.88 -11.47
C ASP A 363 16.96 21.30 -10.65
N ILE A 364 16.89 21.19 -9.33
CA ILE A 364 18.06 21.35 -8.45
C ILE A 364 18.79 20.00 -8.39
N LYS A 365 20.08 19.95 -8.75
CA LYS A 365 20.86 18.69 -8.80
C LYS A 365 22.29 18.88 -8.30
N SER A 366 22.82 17.92 -7.55
CA SER A 366 24.26 17.83 -7.26
C SER A 366 25.06 17.69 -8.57
N SER A 367 26.00 18.60 -8.83
CA SER A 367 26.94 18.52 -9.96
C SER A 367 28.30 17.91 -9.59
N VAL A 368 28.57 17.76 -8.29
CA VAL A 368 29.71 17.01 -7.69
C VAL A 368 29.21 16.31 -6.42
N ALA A 369 29.88 15.25 -5.97
CA ALA A 369 29.44 14.47 -4.83
C ALA A 369 29.29 15.33 -3.55
N GLY A 370 28.18 15.13 -2.83
CA GLY A 370 27.88 15.83 -1.57
C GLY A 370 27.42 17.28 -1.70
N GLN A 371 27.48 17.88 -2.91
CA GLN A 371 26.96 19.21 -3.16
C GLN A 371 25.44 19.25 -2.98
N LEU A 372 24.92 20.38 -2.49
CA LEU A 372 23.48 20.56 -2.28
C LEU A 372 22.87 19.48 -1.36
N ASN A 373 23.58 19.14 -0.28
CA ASN A 373 22.99 18.32 0.79
C ASN A 373 21.73 19.03 1.33
N PRO A 374 20.57 18.36 1.42
CA PRO A 374 19.34 18.99 1.90
C PRO A 374 19.34 19.26 3.41
N LEU A 375 20.38 18.87 4.16
CA LEU A 375 20.53 19.14 5.59
C LEU A 375 19.32 18.67 6.42
N PHE A 376 18.98 17.38 6.36
CA PHE A 376 17.98 16.80 7.26
C PHE A 376 18.40 16.97 8.73
N LYS A 377 17.46 17.18 9.65
CA LYS A 377 17.75 17.40 11.07
C LYS A 377 18.34 16.15 11.75
N ASN A 378 17.79 14.96 11.47
CA ASN A 378 18.31 13.70 11.97
C ASN A 378 18.16 12.60 10.92
N PHE A 379 19.16 12.40 10.07
CA PHE A 379 19.21 11.28 9.14
C PHE A 379 20.63 10.71 9.09
N LYS A 380 20.77 9.38 9.18
CA LYS A 380 22.07 8.70 9.09
C LYS A 380 22.17 7.91 7.80
N GLN A 381 23.03 8.36 6.89
CA GLN A 381 23.39 7.59 5.70
C GLN A 381 24.41 6.49 6.02
N SER A 382 24.42 5.42 5.23
CA SER A 382 25.49 4.42 5.26
C SER A 382 26.84 5.04 4.86
N GLU A 383 27.87 4.89 5.68
CA GLU A 383 29.22 5.43 5.42
C GLU A 383 29.87 4.84 4.15
N LYS A 384 29.35 3.70 3.68
CA LYS A 384 29.79 3.01 2.46
C LYS A 384 28.79 3.12 1.30
N MET A 385 27.84 4.07 1.37
CA MET A 385 26.70 4.17 0.46
C MET A 385 27.08 3.88 -1.00
N ASN A 386 26.54 2.78 -1.52
CA ASN A 386 26.71 2.33 -2.88
C ASN A 386 25.33 2.20 -3.53
N ILE A 387 24.97 3.20 -4.32
CA ILE A 387 23.70 3.28 -5.05
C ILE A 387 23.52 2.17 -6.12
N ASN A 388 24.53 1.31 -6.31
CA ASN A 388 24.52 0.10 -7.13
C ASN A 388 24.80 -1.19 -6.33
N CYS A 389 24.60 -1.22 -5.01
CA CYS A 389 25.07 -2.31 -4.15
C CYS A 389 24.57 -3.71 -4.55
N GLU A 390 23.31 -3.87 -4.96
CA GLU A 390 22.68 -5.13 -5.40
C GLU A 390 22.71 -6.31 -4.40
N ILE A 391 23.27 -6.12 -3.20
CA ILE A 391 23.31 -7.09 -2.11
C ILE A 391 22.94 -6.41 -0.79
N ASP A 392 22.01 -7.01 -0.03
CA ASP A 392 21.44 -6.42 1.18
C ASP A 392 22.40 -6.53 2.39
N LYS A 393 23.51 -5.79 2.30
CA LYS A 393 24.67 -5.84 3.21
C LYS A 393 25.32 -4.46 3.36
N VAL A 394 25.25 -3.91 4.58
CA VAL A 394 25.80 -2.58 4.89
C VAL A 394 27.31 -2.53 4.66
N GLU A 395 28.03 -3.62 4.93
CA GLU A 395 29.48 -3.71 4.71
C GLU A 395 29.89 -3.61 3.23
N ASN A 396 28.97 -3.89 2.31
CA ASN A 396 29.08 -3.75 0.85
C ASN A 396 28.51 -2.43 0.30
N GLY A 397 27.93 -1.60 1.17
CA GLY A 397 27.39 -0.29 0.81
C GLY A 397 25.87 -0.22 0.68
N ALA A 398 25.13 -1.21 1.17
CA ALA A 398 23.69 -1.06 1.34
C ALA A 398 23.36 0.11 2.30
N PRO A 399 22.16 0.72 2.18
CA PRO A 399 21.60 1.61 3.20
C PRO A 399 21.53 0.93 4.57
N LEU A 400 21.38 1.75 5.61
CA LEU A 400 20.95 1.25 6.92
C LEU A 400 19.47 0.84 6.86
N ALA A 401 19.02 -0.05 7.74
CA ALA A 401 17.59 -0.31 7.93
C ALA A 401 16.87 1.00 8.33
N PHE A 402 15.58 1.14 8.00
CA PHE A 402 14.83 2.35 8.36
C PHE A 402 14.72 2.52 9.88
N ASP A 403 14.98 3.74 10.37
CA ASP A 403 14.91 4.09 11.78
C ASP A 403 13.75 5.08 12.00
N LYS A 404 12.72 4.67 12.76
CA LYS A 404 11.56 5.52 13.10
C LYS A 404 11.94 6.76 13.95
N SER A 405 13.17 6.89 14.44
CA SER A 405 13.69 8.08 15.13
C SER A 405 14.34 9.11 14.20
N TRP A 406 14.53 8.80 12.91
CA TRP A 406 14.97 9.78 11.94
C TRP A 406 13.93 10.88 11.73
N ASN A 407 14.41 12.08 11.46
CA ASN A 407 13.62 13.27 11.22
C ASN A 407 14.12 13.95 9.94
N PHE A 408 13.21 14.03 8.97
CA PHE A 408 13.42 14.52 7.62
C PHE A 408 12.95 15.96 7.44
N ASP A 409 12.61 16.67 8.52
CA ASP A 409 12.66 18.14 8.48
C ASP A 409 14.07 18.61 8.10
N TYR A 410 14.12 19.85 7.63
CA TYR A 410 15.35 20.54 7.28
C TYR A 410 15.92 21.36 8.43
N GLN A 411 17.25 21.42 8.49
CA GLN A 411 18.00 22.41 9.26
C GLN A 411 17.87 23.80 8.61
N ALA A 412 18.14 24.85 9.39
CA ALA A 412 18.16 26.22 8.89
C ALA A 412 19.21 26.39 7.76
N GLY A 413 18.86 27.12 6.72
CA GLY A 413 19.74 27.33 5.55
C GLY A 413 19.77 26.16 4.56
N SER A 414 18.94 25.13 4.73
CA SER A 414 18.82 24.04 3.76
C SER A 414 18.44 24.53 2.35
N PRO A 415 19.18 24.15 1.30
CA PRO A 415 18.84 24.45 -0.09
C PRO A 415 17.50 23.84 -0.54
N ALA A 416 16.99 22.81 0.14
CA ALA A 416 15.70 22.20 -0.19
C ALA A 416 14.48 23.03 0.29
N LEU A 417 14.70 24.13 1.04
CA LEU A 417 13.63 24.99 1.57
C LEU A 417 13.00 25.94 0.54
N SER A 418 13.60 26.10 -0.64
CA SER A 418 13.20 27.08 -1.65
C SER A 418 13.40 26.57 -3.07
N GLY A 419 12.62 27.10 -4.03
CA GLY A 419 12.72 26.78 -5.46
C GLY A 419 11.68 25.77 -5.95
N GLY A 420 10.87 25.21 -5.04
CA GLY A 420 9.65 24.50 -5.40
C GLY A 420 8.57 25.47 -5.91
N VAL A 421 7.58 24.91 -6.60
CA VAL A 421 6.51 25.62 -7.30
C VAL A 421 5.15 25.41 -6.62
N THR A 422 4.19 26.30 -6.87
CA THR A 422 2.81 26.19 -6.31
C THR A 422 1.72 26.51 -7.34
N ASP A 423 2.11 26.79 -8.59
CA ASP A 423 1.25 27.05 -9.74
C ASP A 423 0.74 25.74 -10.39
N PHE A 424 0.19 24.85 -9.57
CA PHE A 424 -0.52 23.65 -9.99
C PHE A 424 -1.63 23.34 -8.98
N THR A 425 -2.64 22.59 -9.40
CA THR A 425 -3.81 22.25 -8.55
C THR A 425 -3.83 20.73 -8.32
N PRO A 426 -3.99 20.27 -7.06
CA PRO A 426 -4.34 18.87 -6.77
C PRO A 426 -5.65 18.46 -7.49
N LEU A 427 -5.84 17.18 -7.74
CA LEU A 427 -7.05 16.65 -8.39
C LEU A 427 -8.29 16.75 -7.48
N PHE A 428 -8.08 16.68 -6.15
CA PHE A 428 -9.12 16.78 -5.14
C PHE A 428 -8.85 17.98 -4.21
N PRO A 429 -8.92 19.24 -4.70
CA PRO A 429 -8.53 20.43 -3.92
C PRO A 429 -9.48 20.73 -2.75
N SER A 430 -10.71 20.22 -2.82
CA SER A 430 -11.70 20.24 -1.72
C SER A 430 -11.73 18.93 -0.91
N GLY A 431 -10.80 18.01 -1.18
CA GLY A 431 -10.75 16.66 -0.62
C GLY A 431 -11.67 15.65 -1.31
N LEU A 432 -11.31 14.38 -1.17
CA LEU A 432 -12.07 13.21 -1.60
C LEU A 432 -12.99 12.77 -0.44
N PRO A 433 -14.32 12.71 -0.63
CA PRO A 433 -15.26 12.31 0.41
C PRO A 433 -15.28 10.79 0.63
N PHE A 434 -15.52 10.38 1.87
CA PHE A 434 -15.83 9.01 2.28
C PHE A 434 -17.15 9.03 3.07
N PHE A 435 -18.17 8.43 2.48
CA PHE A 435 -19.55 8.46 2.97
C PHE A 435 -19.81 7.39 4.02
N GLY A 436 -19.15 6.22 3.98
CA GLY A 436 -19.33 5.19 5.02
C GLY A 436 -18.79 5.59 6.38
N MET A 437 -17.96 6.65 6.45
CA MET A 437 -17.53 7.24 7.72
C MET A 437 -18.55 8.24 8.31
N LYS A 438 -19.54 8.71 7.55
CA LYS A 438 -20.53 9.70 8.04
C LYS A 438 -21.29 9.13 9.23
N GLN A 439 -21.47 9.93 10.29
CA GLN A 439 -22.04 9.54 11.60
C GLN A 439 -21.27 8.44 12.36
N VAL A 440 -20.34 7.70 11.73
CA VAL A 440 -19.41 6.79 12.40
C VAL A 440 -18.37 7.60 13.15
N ASN A 441 -18.74 7.98 14.37
CA ASN A 441 -18.04 9.01 15.08
C ASN A 441 -16.98 8.47 16.06
N PHE A 442 -15.73 8.93 15.91
CA PHE A 442 -14.65 8.68 16.86
C PHE A 442 -14.48 9.79 17.93
N LEU A 443 -14.97 11.03 17.73
CA LEU A 443 -14.75 12.18 18.65
C LEU A 443 -15.89 13.23 18.79
N ASP A 444 -16.78 13.47 17.82
CA ASP A 444 -17.99 14.30 17.92
C ASP A 444 -19.26 13.65 17.31
N LYS A 445 -20.20 13.24 18.17
CA LYS A 445 -21.43 12.52 17.80
C LYS A 445 -22.44 13.38 17.02
N ASN A 446 -22.23 14.70 16.98
CA ASN A 446 -23.08 15.65 16.28
C ASN A 446 -22.57 15.94 14.86
N ASN A 447 -21.43 15.37 14.46
CA ASN A 447 -20.82 15.61 13.17
C ASN A 447 -21.50 14.80 12.06
N ASP A 448 -22.51 15.39 11.42
CA ASP A 448 -23.21 14.85 10.26
C ASP A 448 -22.47 15.08 8.92
N GLN A 449 -21.21 15.55 8.95
CA GLN A 449 -20.44 15.82 7.74
C GLN A 449 -19.83 14.54 7.14
N ASN A 450 -19.60 14.54 5.83
CA ASN A 450 -18.78 13.51 5.19
C ASN A 450 -17.31 13.72 5.59
N TYR A 451 -16.53 12.64 5.67
CA TYR A 451 -15.10 12.77 5.94
C TYR A 451 -14.37 13.02 4.63
N TYR A 452 -13.60 14.11 4.57
CA TYR A 452 -12.82 14.49 3.40
C TYR A 452 -11.33 14.33 3.68
N PHE A 453 -10.62 13.64 2.78
CA PHE A 453 -9.16 13.64 2.77
C PHE A 453 -8.67 14.46 1.60
N ALA A 454 -7.92 15.52 1.88
CA ALA A 454 -7.31 16.39 0.86
C ALA A 454 -5.79 16.30 0.97
N ALA A 455 -5.10 16.39 -0.16
CA ALA A 455 -3.65 16.51 -0.12
C ALA A 455 -3.22 17.88 0.43
N PRO A 456 -2.12 17.95 1.22
CA PRO A 456 -1.62 19.21 1.76
C PRO A 456 -1.38 20.23 0.63
N LEU A 457 -1.65 21.52 0.89
CA LEU A 457 -1.40 22.57 -0.11
C LEU A 457 0.05 22.52 -0.62
N PRO A 458 0.28 22.65 -1.95
CA PRO A 458 1.62 22.73 -2.51
C PRO A 458 2.53 23.72 -1.78
N SER A 459 3.75 23.29 -1.48
CA SER A 459 4.73 24.12 -0.78
C SER A 459 5.95 24.36 -1.65
N ALA A 460 6.44 25.60 -1.70
CA ALA A 460 7.60 26.04 -2.50
C ALA A 460 8.97 25.51 -2.02
N ARG A 461 8.95 24.44 -1.22
CA ARG A 461 10.08 23.62 -0.78
C ARG A 461 10.15 22.34 -1.61
N PHE A 462 11.22 21.58 -1.48
CA PHE A 462 11.30 20.21 -1.97
C PHE A 462 11.06 19.19 -0.85
N GLY A 463 10.72 17.96 -1.22
CA GLY A 463 10.60 16.81 -0.31
C GLY A 463 9.42 16.85 0.65
N ALA A 464 9.23 15.77 1.39
CA ALA A 464 8.33 15.70 2.54
C ALA A 464 9.01 16.24 3.80
N ARG A 465 8.22 16.54 4.83
CA ARG A 465 8.69 16.84 6.18
C ARG A 465 8.00 15.91 7.17
N LEU A 466 8.77 15.29 8.06
CA LEU A 466 8.36 14.31 9.07
C LEU A 466 9.42 14.27 10.19
#